data_AF-A0AAN4LA29-F1
#
_entry.id   AF-A0AAN4LA29-F1
#
_cell.length_a   1.000
_cell.length_b   1.000
_cell.length_c   1.000
_cell.angle_alpha   90.00
_cell.angle_beta   90.00
_cell.angle_gamma   90.00
#
_symmetry.space_group_name_H-M   'P 1'
#
loop_
_entity.id
_entity.type
_entity.pdbx_description
1 polymer ?
#
loop_
_entity_poly.entity_id
_entity_poly.type
_entity_poly.pdbx_seq_one_letter_code
_entity_poly.pdbx_strand_id
1 'polypeptide(L)' 'MKLTKELGISLGFLAGTTFGSGIAFLFRLQSVEVVASVTLFGIAGAIAGIITAVILRQRQH' A
#
# COMPACT_ATOMS: atom_id res chain seq x y z
N MET A 1 -1.66 0.34 20.96
CA MET A 1 -2.44 1.28 20.11
C MET A 1 -1.67 1.86 18.92
N LYS A 2 -0.35 2.13 18.98
CA LYS A 2 0.44 2.54 17.80
C LYS A 2 0.73 1.39 16.82
N LEU A 3 1.04 0.20 17.37
CA LEU A 3 1.48 -0.95 16.58
C LEU A 3 0.48 -1.39 15.51
N THR A 4 -0.83 -1.45 15.79
CA THR A 4 -1.84 -1.85 14.79
C THR A 4 -1.96 -0.85 13.64
N LYS A 5 -1.79 0.45 13.93
CA LYS A 5 -1.82 1.51 12.91
C LYS A 5 -0.54 1.50 12.07
N GLU A 6 0.61 1.36 12.71
CA GLU A 6 1.92 1.23 12.03
C GLU A 6 1.95 -0.04 11.17
N LEU A 7 1.47 -1.17 11.69
CA LEU A 7 1.31 -2.41 10.92
C LEU A 7 0.39 -2.22 9.73
N GLY A 8 -0.77 -1.56 9.90
CA GLY A 8 -1.68 -1.27 8.79
C GLY A 8 -1.02 -0.44 7.69
N ILE A 9 -0.27 0.61 8.07
CA ILE A 9 0.48 1.45 7.13
C ILE A 9 1.56 0.64 6.42
N SER A 10 2.38 -0.10 7.16
CA SER A 10 3.49 -0.88 6.61
C SER A 10 3.01 -2.02 5.71
N LEU A 11 1.98 -2.76 6.12
CA LEU A 11 1.35 -3.82 5.32
C LEU A 11 0.69 -3.23 4.06
N GLY A 12 -0.03 -2.11 4.21
CA GLY A 12 -0.63 -1.41 3.09
C GLY A 12 0.40 -0.92 2.08
N PHE A 13 1.49 -0.30 2.55
CA PHE A 13 2.59 0.14 1.71
C PHE A 13 3.29 -1.03 1.00
N LEU A 14 3.58 -2.12 1.73
CA LEU A 14 4.20 -3.32 1.18
C LEU A 14 3.32 -3.96 0.10
N ALA A 15 2.02 -4.12 0.37
CA ALA A 15 1.07 -4.66 -0.60
C ALA A 15 0.92 -3.75 -1.83
N GLY A 16 0.83 -2.43 -1.60
CA GLY A 16 0.73 -1.44 -2.67
C GLY A 16 1.95 -1.41 -3.59
N THR A 17 3.15 -1.40 -3.01
CA THR A 17 4.41 -1.43 -3.78
C THR A 17 4.60 -2.75 -4.54
N THR A 18 4.21 -3.89 -3.94
CA THR A 18 4.21 -5.20 -4.62
C THR A 18 3.22 -5.24 -5.78
N PHE A 19 2.03 -4.67 -5.60
CA PHE A 19 1.04 -4.57 -6.67
C PHE A 19 1.52 -3.65 -7.80
N GLY A 20 2.06 -2.47 -7.46
CA GLY A 20 2.57 -1.51 -8.43
C GLY A 20 3.75 -2.03 -9.25
N SER A 21 4.64 -2.82 -8.64
CA SER A 21 5.73 -3.49 -9.37
C SER A 21 5.20 -4.60 -10.26
N GLY A 22 4.18 -5.35 -9.81
CA GLY A 22 3.48 -6.34 -10.65
C GLY A 22 2.81 -5.72 -11.87
N ILE A 23 2.09 -4.61 -11.71
CA ILE A 23 1.50 -3.85 -12.82
C ILE A 23 2.59 -3.37 -13.78
N ALA A 24 3.64 -2.75 -13.26
CA ALA A 24 4.74 -2.27 -14.09
C ALA A 24 5.42 -3.40 -14.88
N PHE A 25 5.57 -4.57 -14.27
CA PHE A 25 6.07 -5.78 -14.92
C PHE A 25 5.14 -6.26 -16.06
N LEU A 26 3.83 -6.34 -15.82
CA LEU A 26 2.85 -6.79 -16.82
C LEU A 26 2.79 -5.87 -18.05
N PHE A 27 2.89 -4.56 -17.82
CA PHE A 27 2.89 -3.56 -18.89
C PHE A 27 4.27 -3.33 -19.51
N ARG A 28 5.31 -4.07 -19.08
CA ARG A 28 6.71 -3.91 -19.52
C ARG A 28 7.23 -2.47 -19.39
N LEU A 29 6.72 -1.74 -18.40
CA LEU A 29 7.16 -0.38 -18.10
C LEU A 29 8.62 -0.42 -17.67
N GLN A 30 9.41 0.59 -18.06
CA GLN A 30 10.85 0.64 -17.75
C GLN A 30 11.21 1.82 -16.83
N SER A 31 12.14 1.53 -15.92
CA SER A 31 12.85 2.50 -15.09
C SER A 31 11.94 3.50 -14.38
N VAL A 32 11.81 4.72 -14.91
CA VAL A 32 11.06 5.83 -14.28
C VAL A 32 9.58 5.48 -14.15
N GLU A 33 9.02 4.78 -15.12
CA GLU A 33 7.61 4.37 -15.10
C GLU A 33 7.34 3.30 -14.03
N VAL A 34 8.31 2.40 -13.79
CA VAL A 34 8.24 1.41 -12.71
C VAL A 34 8.25 2.11 -11.37
N VAL A 35 9.18 3.05 -11.19
CA VAL A 35 9.27 3.84 -9.95
C VAL A 35 7.97 4.62 -9.74
N ALA A 36 7.45 5.30 -10.76
CA ALA A 36 6.19 6.03 -10.67
C ALA A 36 5.01 5.12 -10.27
N SER A 37 4.88 3.96 -10.91
CA SER A 37 3.85 2.96 -10.58
C SER A 37 3.97 2.48 -9.14
N VAL A 38 5.14 2.00 -8.73
CA VAL A 38 5.41 1.49 -7.37
C VAL A 38 5.13 2.55 -6.32
N THR A 39 5.51 3.81 -6.59
CA THR A 39 5.31 4.91 -5.63
C THR A 39 3.83 5.27 -5.51
N LEU A 40 3.11 5.38 -6.63
CA LEU A 40 1.67 5.67 -6.63
C LEU A 40 0.87 4.58 -5.91
N PHE A 41 1.11 3.32 -6.27
CA PHE A 41 0.42 2.20 -5.63
C PHE A 41 0.88 1.98 -4.19
N GLY A 42 2.13 2.28 -3.85
CA GLY A 42 2.64 2.25 -2.48
C GLY A 42 1.93 3.27 -1.58
N ILE A 43 1.78 4.52 -2.04
CA ILE A 43 1.03 5.56 -1.30
C ILE A 43 -0.45 5.17 -1.18
N ALA A 44 -1.08 4.74 -2.27
CA ALA A 44 -2.47 4.31 -2.26
C ALA A 44 -2.69 3.12 -1.29
N GLY A 45 -1.78 2.15 -1.31
CA GLY A 45 -1.79 1.00 -0.40
C GLY A 45 -1.60 1.41 1.06
N ALA A 46 -0.69 2.33 1.36
CA ALA A 46 -0.51 2.87 2.71
C ALA A 46 -1.78 3.55 3.23
N ILE A 47 -2.44 4.37 2.40
CA ILE A 47 -3.71 5.03 2.73
C ILE A 47 -4.80 3.99 2.98
N ALA A 48 -4.93 2.99 2.09
CA ALA A 48 -5.87 1.90 2.26
C ALA A 48 -5.62 1.13 3.57
N GLY A 49 -4.36 0.84 3.90
CA GLY A 49 -3.96 0.19 5.15
C GLY A 49 -4.33 0.99 6.40
N ILE A 50 -4.23 2.32 6.35
CA ILE A 50 -4.72 3.20 7.42
C ILE A 50 -6.23 3.10 7.55
N ILE A 51 -6.96 3.21 6.43
CA ILE A 51 -8.42 3.17 6.41
C ILE A 51 -8.90 1.82 6.97
N THR A 52 -8.33 0.71 6.52
CA THR A 52 -8.66 -0.63 7.03
C THR A 52 -8.36 -0.75 8.51
N ALA A 53 -7.20 -0.26 8.98
CA ALA A 53 -6.88 -0.28 10.41
C ALA A 53 -7.86 0.55 11.26
N VAL A 54 -8.34 1.68 10.74
CA VAL A 54 -9.37 2.51 11.39
C VAL A 54 -10.72 1.80 11.42
N ILE A 55 -11.14 1.19 10.31
CA ILE A 55 -12.39 0.44 10.23
C ILE A 55 -12.36 -0.77 11.17
N LEU A 56 -11.27 -1.54 11.19
CA LEU A 56 -11.12 -2.68 12.08
C LEU A 56 -11.21 -2.25 13.55
N ARG A 57 -10.62 -1.10 13.89
CA ARG A 57 -10.71 -0.53 15.23
C ARG A 57 -12.15 -0.14 15.62
N GLN A 58 -12.92 0.43 14.70
CA GLN A 58 -14.33 0.75 14.97
C GLN A 58 -15.19 -0.49 15.18
N ARG A 59 -14.85 -1.63 14.55
CA ARG A 59 -15.58 -2.90 14.71
C ARG A 59 -15.28 -3.63 16.03
N GLN A 60 -14.24 -3.22 16.77
CA GLN A 60 -13.88 -3.79 18.06
C GLN A 60 -14.48 -3.04 19.26
N HIS A 61 -15.21 -1.95 19.02
CA HIS A 61 -16.04 -1.24 20.01
C HIS A 61 -17.51 -1.53 19.75
#